data_AF-A0A317EDD2-F1
#
_entry.id   AF-A0A317EDD2-F1
#
_cell.length_a   1.000
_cell.length_b   1.000
_cell.length_c   1.000
_cell.angle_alpha   90.00
_cell.angle_beta   90.00
_cell.angle_gamma   90.00
#
_symmetry.space_group_name_H-M   'P 1'
#
loop_
_entity.id
_entity.type
_entity.pdbx_description
1 polymer ?
#
loop_
_entity_poly.entity_id
_entity_poly.type
_entity_poly.pdbx_seq_one_letter_code
_entity_poly.pdbx_strand_id
1 'polypeptide(L)'
;MMKKLPARLEEPFARFWKVFPKRVQPLRRSAEDGFAKAVARGADPEFLIRAAGLFAAQVKAEDMPRKFFPLAATWLHQERFADYAEEHAAPAPAAAPEGIDPTGGRLLAAGIEQSSIVAWFEGVEMSVDAAARQLTVVAPKAFALDQIKARFDRHLHEAFGVTSVVYRKAGGPGHGLA
;
A
#
# COMPACT_ATOMS: atom_id res chain seq x y z
N MET A 1 -30.70 -23.17 -6.03
CA MET A 1 -30.64 -22.24 -7.18
C MET A 1 -29.18 -21.97 -7.52
N MET A 2 -28.74 -22.37 -8.72
CA MET A 2 -27.38 -22.16 -9.22
C MET A 2 -27.23 -20.69 -9.67
N LYS A 3 -26.58 -19.85 -8.88
CA LYS A 3 -26.27 -18.47 -9.28
C LYS A 3 -24.92 -18.47 -10.00
N LYS A 4 -24.96 -18.18 -11.29
CA LYS A 4 -23.78 -17.86 -12.10
C LYS A 4 -23.05 -16.69 -11.45
N LEU A 5 -21.72 -16.73 -11.47
CA LEU A 5 -20.90 -15.61 -11.00
C LEU A 5 -21.29 -14.34 -11.80
N PRO A 6 -21.53 -13.18 -11.17
CA PRO A 6 -21.80 -11.94 -11.92
C PRO A 6 -20.59 -11.57 -12.77
N ALA A 7 -20.82 -11.02 -13.97
CA ALA A 7 -19.77 -10.75 -14.96
C ALA A 7 -18.57 -9.96 -14.41
N ARG A 8 -18.84 -8.98 -13.54
CA ARG A 8 -17.81 -8.17 -12.84
C ARG A 8 -16.84 -8.99 -11.95
N LEU A 9 -17.22 -10.20 -11.55
CA LEU A 9 -16.41 -11.08 -10.72
C LEU A 9 -15.74 -12.19 -11.53
N GLU A 10 -16.08 -12.38 -12.81
CA GLU A 10 -15.52 -13.47 -13.62
C GLU A 10 -14.02 -13.31 -13.83
N GLU A 11 -13.56 -12.09 -14.13
CA GLU A 11 -12.14 -11.80 -14.27
C GLU A 11 -11.37 -11.92 -12.94
N PRO A 12 -11.81 -11.28 -11.83
CA PRO A 12 -11.19 -11.49 -10.52
C PRO A 12 -11.14 -12.97 -10.11
N PHE A 13 -12.23 -13.71 -10.33
CA PHE A 13 -12.28 -15.13 -10.04
C PHE A 13 -11.31 -15.93 -10.90
N ALA A 14 -11.17 -15.61 -12.20
CA ALA A 14 -10.22 -16.28 -13.07
C ALA A 14 -8.78 -16.08 -12.58
N ARG A 15 -8.44 -14.86 -12.10
CA ARG A 15 -7.15 -14.56 -11.49
C ARG A 15 -6.95 -15.36 -10.19
N PHE A 16 -7.94 -15.35 -9.30
CA PHE A 16 -7.95 -16.15 -8.07
C PHE A 16 -7.73 -17.64 -8.37
N TRP A 17 -8.45 -18.18 -9.35
CA TRP A 17 -8.38 -19.58 -9.74
C TRP A 17 -7.05 -19.98 -10.38
N LYS A 18 -6.31 -19.01 -10.93
CA LYS A 18 -4.98 -19.25 -11.48
C LYS A 18 -3.93 -19.39 -10.38
N VAL A 19 -4.06 -18.61 -9.29
CA VAL A 19 -3.09 -18.57 -8.19
C VAL A 19 -3.37 -19.61 -7.11
N PHE A 20 -4.63 -19.95 -6.86
CA PHE A 20 -5.00 -20.84 -5.75
C PHE A 20 -4.43 -22.26 -5.95
N PRO A 21 -3.83 -22.88 -4.91
CA PRO A 21 -3.27 -24.23 -5.01
C PRO A 21 -4.39 -25.25 -5.20
N LYS A 22 -4.42 -25.91 -6.36
CA LYS A 22 -5.50 -26.82 -6.75
C LYS A 22 -5.30 -28.21 -6.14
N ARG A 23 -6.37 -28.75 -5.57
CA ARG A 23 -6.45 -30.15 -5.18
C ARG A 23 -6.62 -31.06 -6.40
N VAL A 24 -6.36 -32.35 -6.24
CA VAL A 24 -6.50 -33.38 -7.28
C VAL A 24 -7.89 -33.38 -7.94
N GLN A 25 -8.93 -32.99 -7.19
CA GLN A 25 -10.28 -32.79 -7.71
C GLN A 25 -10.74 -31.35 -7.46
N PRO A 26 -10.50 -30.42 -8.40
CA PRO A 26 -10.83 -29.02 -8.22
C PRO A 26 -12.30 -28.76 -8.58
N LEU A 27 -13.15 -28.48 -7.58
CA LEU A 27 -14.55 -28.11 -7.79
C LEU A 27 -14.68 -26.61 -8.10
N ARG A 28 -14.44 -26.23 -9.37
CA ARG A 28 -14.51 -24.83 -9.82
C ARG A 28 -15.85 -24.17 -9.49
N ARG A 29 -16.98 -24.85 -9.73
CA ARG A 29 -18.32 -24.32 -9.46
C ARG A 29 -18.55 -23.96 -7.98
N SER A 30 -18.08 -24.78 -7.06
CA SER A 30 -18.21 -24.50 -5.63
C SER A 30 -17.31 -23.34 -5.21
N ALA A 31 -16.15 -23.19 -5.86
CA ALA A 31 -15.26 -22.06 -5.63
C ALA A 31 -15.85 -20.74 -6.17
N GLU A 32 -16.52 -20.77 -7.32
CA GLU A 32 -17.24 -19.63 -7.88
C GLU A 32 -18.32 -19.13 -6.90
N ASP A 33 -19.17 -20.04 -6.40
CA ASP A 33 -20.20 -19.71 -5.42
C ASP A 33 -19.60 -19.19 -4.11
N GLY A 34 -18.51 -19.80 -3.62
CA GLY A 34 -17.79 -19.34 -2.44
C GLY A 34 -17.20 -17.94 -2.61
N PHE A 35 -16.64 -17.63 -3.78
CA PHE A 35 -16.02 -16.33 -4.08
C PHE A 35 -17.07 -15.23 -4.16
N ALA A 36 -18.18 -15.48 -4.87
CA ALA A 36 -19.29 -14.55 -4.90
C ALA A 36 -19.88 -14.28 -3.51
N LYS A 37 -19.98 -15.30 -2.66
CA LYS A 37 -20.46 -15.14 -1.27
C LYS A 37 -19.49 -14.34 -0.40
N ALA A 38 -18.19 -14.59 -0.51
CA ALA A 38 -17.18 -13.82 0.21
C ALA A 38 -17.24 -12.33 -0.17
N VAL A 39 -17.31 -12.03 -1.48
CA VAL A 39 -17.45 -10.65 -1.95
C VAL A 39 -18.78 -10.02 -1.53
N ALA A 40 -19.88 -10.79 -1.57
CA ALA A 40 -21.18 -10.31 -1.10
C ALA A 40 -21.21 -10.02 0.41
N ARG A 41 -20.34 -10.65 1.20
CA ARG A 41 -20.15 -10.37 2.64
C ARG A 41 -19.25 -9.16 2.91
N GLY A 42 -18.66 -8.56 1.88
CA GLY A 42 -17.79 -7.39 2.00
C GLY A 42 -16.30 -7.68 1.83
N ALA A 43 -15.90 -8.91 1.49
CA ALA A 43 -14.51 -9.18 1.16
C ALA A 43 -14.13 -8.55 -0.19
N ASP A 44 -12.97 -7.88 -0.23
CA ASP A 44 -12.46 -7.32 -1.47
C ASP A 44 -11.95 -8.44 -2.41
N PRO A 45 -12.36 -8.48 -3.69
CA PRO A 45 -11.95 -9.53 -4.61
C PRO A 45 -10.44 -9.53 -4.88
N GLU A 46 -9.76 -8.37 -4.88
CA GLU A 46 -8.30 -8.29 -5.09
C GLU A 46 -7.54 -8.75 -3.85
N PHE A 47 -8.07 -8.48 -2.65
CA PHE A 47 -7.58 -9.07 -1.41
C PHE A 47 -7.65 -10.60 -1.44
N LEU A 48 -8.78 -11.17 -1.86
CA LEU A 48 -8.94 -12.63 -1.97
C LEU A 48 -7.92 -13.27 -2.92
N ILE A 49 -7.60 -12.60 -4.04
CA ILE A 49 -6.57 -13.06 -5.00
C ILE A 49 -5.18 -13.04 -4.35
N ARG A 50 -4.83 -11.97 -3.63
CA ARG A 50 -3.55 -11.86 -2.92
C ARG A 50 -3.41 -12.91 -1.83
N ALA A 51 -4.42 -13.05 -0.97
CA ALA A 51 -4.44 -14.04 0.10
C ALA A 51 -4.33 -15.48 -0.46
N ALA A 52 -4.95 -15.76 -1.61
CA ALA A 52 -4.79 -17.05 -2.29
C ALA A 52 -3.35 -17.31 -2.77
N GLY A 53 -2.66 -16.28 -3.24
CA GLY A 53 -1.25 -16.36 -3.63
C GLY A 53 -0.32 -16.60 -2.43
N LEU A 54 -0.56 -15.89 -1.31
CA LEU A 54 0.17 -16.10 -0.05
C LEU A 54 -0.03 -17.52 0.48
N PHE A 55 -1.27 -18.01 0.49
CA PHE A 55 -1.56 -19.38 0.85
C PHE A 55 -0.85 -20.39 -0.07
N ALA A 56 -0.79 -20.13 -1.37
CA ALA A 56 -0.04 -20.98 -2.31
C ALA A 56 1.47 -21.02 -1.98
N ALA A 57 2.06 -19.87 -1.63
CA ALA A 57 3.46 -19.77 -1.24
C ALA A 57 3.74 -20.49 0.08
N GLN A 58 2.87 -20.33 1.07
CA GLN A 58 2.97 -21.00 2.36
C GLN A 58 2.88 -22.53 2.20
N VAL A 59 1.88 -23.01 1.47
CA VAL A 59 1.72 -24.45 1.16
C VAL A 59 2.95 -25.03 0.46
N LYS A 60 3.60 -24.24 -0.40
CA LYS A 60 4.84 -24.63 -1.07
C LYS A 60 6.04 -24.63 -0.11
N ALA A 61 6.11 -23.69 0.82
CA ALA A 61 7.17 -23.60 1.83
C ALA A 61 7.08 -24.75 2.85
N GLU A 62 5.87 -25.16 3.23
CA GLU A 62 5.62 -26.24 4.20
C GLU A 62 5.62 -27.65 3.57
N ASP A 63 5.91 -27.79 2.27
CA ASP A 63 5.84 -29.04 1.48
C ASP A 63 4.54 -29.83 1.74
N MET A 64 3.42 -29.13 1.87
CA MET A 64 2.17 -29.78 2.30
C MET A 64 1.67 -30.74 1.21
N PRO A 65 1.32 -32.00 1.56
CA PRO A 65 0.81 -32.95 0.58
C PRO A 65 -0.51 -32.46 -0.02
N ARG A 66 -0.63 -32.49 -1.35
CA ARG A 66 -1.81 -32.01 -2.11
C ARG A 66 -3.15 -32.57 -1.61
N LYS A 67 -3.17 -33.74 -0.98
CA LYS A 67 -4.38 -34.34 -0.38
C LYS A 67 -4.97 -33.52 0.78
N PHE A 68 -4.15 -32.73 1.47
CA PHE A 68 -4.54 -31.88 2.59
C PHE A 68 -4.93 -30.47 2.18
N PHE A 69 -4.82 -30.11 0.90
CA PHE A 69 -5.24 -28.80 0.46
C PHE A 69 -6.74 -28.62 0.73
N PRO A 70 -7.14 -27.53 1.41
CA PRO A 70 -8.55 -27.23 1.55
C PRO A 70 -9.14 -26.97 0.16
N LEU A 71 -10.42 -27.33 -0.01
CA LEU A 71 -11.15 -26.91 -1.20
C LEU A 71 -11.25 -25.38 -1.18
N ALA A 72 -11.10 -24.72 -2.33
CA ALA A 72 -11.19 -23.26 -2.42
C ALA A 72 -12.51 -22.73 -1.83
N ALA A 73 -13.62 -23.42 -2.06
CA ALA A 73 -14.91 -23.11 -1.46
C ALA A 73 -14.87 -23.14 0.08
N THR A 74 -14.23 -24.16 0.67
CA THR A 74 -14.07 -24.31 2.12
C THR A 74 -13.15 -23.23 2.69
N TRP A 75 -12.05 -22.91 1.99
CA TRP A 75 -11.12 -21.87 2.39
C TRP A 75 -11.79 -20.48 2.41
N LEU A 76 -12.59 -20.18 1.39
CA LEU A 76 -13.40 -18.95 1.32
C LEU A 76 -14.52 -18.93 2.37
N HIS A 77 -15.18 -20.07 2.60
CA HIS A 77 -16.29 -20.14 3.56
C HIS A 77 -15.83 -20.02 5.02
N GLN A 78 -14.67 -20.57 5.34
CA GLN A 78 -14.05 -20.46 6.67
C GLN A 78 -13.31 -19.13 6.88
N GLU A 79 -13.37 -18.22 5.91
CA GLU A 79 -12.71 -16.91 5.97
C GLU A 79 -11.22 -17.03 6.29
N ARG A 80 -10.56 -18.11 5.84
CA ARG A 80 -9.13 -18.34 6.07
C ARG A 80 -8.24 -17.30 5.41
N PHE A 81 -8.79 -16.51 4.49
CA PHE A 81 -8.13 -15.32 3.96
C PHE A 81 -7.90 -14.23 5.03
N ALA A 82 -8.68 -14.21 6.11
CA ALA A 82 -8.57 -13.22 7.18
C ALA A 82 -7.24 -13.34 7.95
N ASP A 83 -6.65 -14.54 8.01
CA ASP A 83 -5.31 -14.76 8.57
C ASP A 83 -4.23 -13.96 7.82
N TYR A 84 -4.47 -13.67 6.54
CA TYR A 84 -3.60 -12.87 5.68
C TYR A 84 -4.02 -11.40 5.61
N ALA A 85 -4.98 -10.97 6.44
CA ALA A 85 -5.43 -9.58 6.46
C ALA A 85 -4.37 -8.63 7.04
N GLU A 86 -3.58 -9.09 8.02
CA GLU A 86 -2.44 -8.32 8.57
C GLU A 86 -1.38 -8.05 7.48
N GLU A 87 -1.16 -9.03 6.60
CA GLU A 87 -0.25 -8.90 5.45
C GLU A 87 -0.84 -8.04 4.30
N HIS A 88 -2.16 -7.85 4.29
CA HIS A 88 -2.85 -6.90 3.40
C HIS A 88 -2.89 -5.47 3.96
N ALA A 89 -2.79 -5.31 5.28
CA ALA A 89 -2.59 -4.03 5.94
C ALA A 89 -1.17 -3.47 5.73
N ALA A 90 -0.22 -4.30 5.27
CA ALA A 90 0.97 -3.80 4.59
C ALA A 90 0.54 -3.27 3.20
N PRO A 91 0.58 -1.95 2.96
CA PRO A 91 0.01 -1.39 1.76
C PRO A 91 0.75 -1.93 0.53
N ALA A 92 -0.02 -2.54 -0.39
CA ALA A 92 0.40 -2.69 -1.77
C ALA A 92 0.91 -1.35 -2.29
N PRO A 93 1.96 -1.33 -3.14
CA PRO A 93 2.50 -0.10 -3.71
C PRO A 93 1.34 0.61 -4.38
N ALA A 94 0.92 1.70 -3.74
CA ALA A 94 -0.17 2.52 -4.20
C ALA A 94 0.13 2.87 -5.66
N ALA A 95 -0.84 2.59 -6.53
CA ALA A 95 -0.94 3.28 -7.79
C ALA A 95 -0.64 4.76 -7.52
N ALA A 96 0.39 5.27 -8.21
CA ALA A 96 0.85 6.63 -8.07
C ALA A 96 -0.36 7.58 -8.06
N PRO A 97 -0.56 8.38 -6.99
CA PRO A 97 -1.52 9.46 -7.09
C PRO A 97 -0.99 10.43 -8.14
N GLU A 98 -1.78 10.65 -9.19
CA GLU A 98 -1.65 11.82 -10.06
C GLU A 98 -1.63 13.06 -9.16
N GLY A 99 -0.44 13.66 -9.07
CA GLY A 99 -0.06 14.54 -7.97
C GLY A 99 1.29 14.14 -7.40
N ILE A 100 2.23 13.71 -8.26
CA ILE A 100 3.64 13.63 -7.87
C ILE A 100 4.05 15.07 -7.54
N ASP A 101 3.95 15.42 -6.27
CA ASP A 101 4.86 16.36 -5.67
C ASP A 101 6.26 15.83 -6.04
N PRO A 102 7.02 16.51 -6.94
CA PRO A 102 8.33 16.04 -7.39
C PRO A 102 9.29 15.81 -6.21
N THR A 103 8.92 16.35 -5.07
CA THR A 103 9.48 16.22 -3.75
C THR A 103 9.52 14.78 -3.23
N GLY A 104 8.41 14.02 -3.26
CA GLY A 104 8.36 12.67 -2.69
C GLY A 104 9.29 11.68 -3.42
N GLY A 105 9.33 11.76 -4.76
CA GLY A 105 10.23 10.97 -5.58
C GLY A 105 11.72 11.30 -5.34
N ARG A 106 12.04 12.58 -5.10
CA ARG A 106 13.42 13.02 -4.79
C ARG A 106 13.90 12.54 -3.42
N LEU A 107 13.02 12.53 -2.42
CA LEU A 107 13.33 12.03 -1.08
C LEU A 107 13.61 10.51 -1.10
N LEU A 108 12.82 9.73 -1.84
CA LEU A 108 13.06 8.31 -2.06
C LEU A 108 14.42 8.07 -2.76
N ALA A 109 14.71 8.85 -3.81
CA ALA A 109 15.98 8.74 -4.54
C ALA A 109 17.21 9.11 -3.67
N ALA A 110 17.02 9.96 -2.67
CA ALA A 110 18.05 10.27 -1.67
C ALA A 110 18.17 9.24 -0.54
N GLY A 111 17.39 8.15 -0.58
CA GLY A 111 17.45 7.06 0.40
C GLY A 111 16.55 7.21 1.62
N ILE A 112 15.63 8.19 1.63
CA ILE A 112 14.63 8.30 2.69
C ILE A 112 13.53 7.28 2.43
N GLU A 113 13.27 6.41 3.40
CA GLU A 113 12.24 5.37 3.28
C GLU A 113 10.82 5.96 3.14
N GLN A 114 9.97 5.30 2.36
CA GLN A 114 8.59 5.71 2.12
C GLN A 114 7.79 5.93 3.42
N SER A 115 7.99 5.09 4.44
CA SER A 115 7.35 5.22 5.75
C SER A 115 7.74 6.52 6.46
N SER A 116 8.99 6.95 6.31
CA SER A 116 9.48 8.21 6.88
C SER A 116 8.96 9.43 6.12
N ILE A 117 8.76 9.30 4.80
CA ILE A 117 8.17 10.35 3.98
C ILE A 117 6.73 10.60 4.41
N VAL A 118 5.92 9.55 4.52
CA VAL A 118 4.52 9.67 4.96
C VAL A 118 4.44 10.16 6.41
N ALA A 119 5.28 9.65 7.32
CA ALA A 119 5.19 10.02 8.74
C ALA A 119 5.59 11.48 9.03
N TRP A 120 6.57 12.03 8.31
CA TRP A 120 7.18 13.32 8.65
C TRP A 120 6.91 14.43 7.62
N PHE A 121 6.66 14.07 6.35
CA PHE A 121 6.47 15.02 5.27
C PHE A 121 5.01 15.15 4.83
N GLU A 122 4.07 14.46 5.50
CA GLU A 122 2.63 14.64 5.28
C GLU A 122 2.20 16.07 5.65
N GLY A 123 1.68 16.78 4.65
CA GLY A 123 1.26 18.19 4.79
C GLY A 123 2.43 19.19 4.87
N VAL A 124 3.66 18.76 4.57
CA VAL A 124 4.83 19.65 4.48
C VAL A 124 4.96 20.16 3.06
N GLU A 125 4.86 21.46 2.89
CA GLU A 125 5.08 22.13 1.60
C GLU A 125 6.56 22.44 1.44
N MET A 126 7.13 22.07 0.30
CA MET A 126 8.56 22.23 0.02
C MET A 126 8.73 22.97 -1.29
N SER A 127 9.45 24.10 -1.25
CA SER A 127 9.69 24.94 -2.42
C SER A 127 11.19 25.15 -2.62
N VAL A 128 11.66 24.89 -3.84
CA VAL A 128 13.08 25.02 -4.20
C VAL A 128 13.29 26.30 -4.98
N ASP A 129 14.12 27.18 -4.45
CA ASP A 129 14.65 28.32 -5.19
C ASP A 129 15.95 27.92 -5.88
N ALA A 130 15.86 27.68 -7.19
CA ALA A 130 17.01 27.26 -8.00
C ALA A 130 18.08 28.36 -8.14
N ALA A 131 17.69 29.64 -8.07
CA ALA A 131 18.60 30.77 -8.20
C ALA A 131 19.47 30.95 -6.94
N ALA A 132 18.87 30.80 -5.75
CA ALA A 132 19.53 30.88 -4.46
C ALA A 132 20.09 29.52 -3.98
N ARG A 133 19.84 28.43 -4.71
CA ARG A 133 20.14 27.03 -4.30
C ARG A 133 19.66 26.77 -2.88
N GLN A 134 18.43 27.18 -2.60
CA GLN A 134 17.82 27.14 -1.28
C GLN A 134 16.53 26.34 -1.31
N LEU A 135 16.35 25.42 -0.35
CA LEU A 135 15.09 24.71 -0.13
C LEU A 135 14.34 25.37 1.02
N THR A 136 13.09 25.75 0.82
CA THR A 136 12.19 26.18 1.89
C THR A 136 11.27 25.03 2.25
N VAL A 137 11.31 24.59 3.51
CA VAL A 137 10.46 23.54 4.07
C VAL A 137 9.44 24.20 4.99
N VAL A 138 8.17 24.09 4.65
CA VAL A 138 7.04 24.68 5.38
C VAL A 138 6.19 23.57 5.98
N ALA A 139 6.24 23.38 7.30
CA ALA A 139 5.42 22.37 7.97
C ALA A 139 4.33 23.00 8.86
N PRO A 140 3.17 22.34 9.03
CA PRO A 140 2.11 22.83 9.92
C PRO A 140 2.49 22.74 11.40
N LYS A 141 3.33 21.76 11.77
CA LYS A 141 3.73 21.48 13.15
C LYS A 141 5.19 21.82 13.39
N ALA A 142 5.48 22.58 14.44
CA ALA A 142 6.85 22.91 14.84
C ALA A 142 7.67 21.67 15.21
N PHE A 143 7.03 20.67 15.85
CA PHE A 143 7.66 19.39 16.15
C PHE A 143 8.08 18.62 14.88
N ALA A 144 7.27 18.69 13.82
CA ALA A 144 7.64 18.07 12.54
C ALA A 144 8.87 18.75 11.94
N LEU A 145 8.97 20.09 11.97
CA LEU A 145 10.17 20.80 11.51
C LEU A 145 11.42 20.42 12.30
N ASP A 146 11.30 20.32 13.62
CA ASP A 146 12.44 19.98 14.47
C ASP A 146 12.95 18.57 14.17
N GLN A 147 12.04 17.60 14.00
CA GLN A 147 12.38 16.23 13.61
C GLN A 147 12.92 16.14 12.18
N ILE A 148 12.35 16.90 11.24
CA ILE A 148 12.82 16.97 9.86
C ILE A 148 14.26 17.49 9.82
N LYS A 149 14.51 18.60 10.52
CA LYS A 149 15.83 19.21 10.65
C LYS A 149 16.83 18.29 11.36
N ALA A 150 16.42 17.60 12.43
CA ALA A 150 17.35 16.75 13.18
C ALA A 150 17.76 15.48 12.41
N ARG A 151 16.85 14.91 11.61
CA ARG A 151 17.04 13.57 11.00
C ARG A 151 17.29 13.60 9.50
N PHE A 152 16.72 14.55 8.78
CA PHE A 152 16.66 14.52 7.32
C PHE A 152 17.39 15.69 6.65
N ASP A 153 17.95 16.64 7.40
CA ASP A 153 18.66 17.81 6.87
C ASP A 153 19.72 17.44 5.81
N ARG A 154 20.61 16.49 6.13
CA ARG A 154 21.60 15.98 5.17
C ARG A 154 20.97 15.43 3.90
N HIS A 155 19.92 14.63 4.05
CA HIS A 155 19.22 14.02 2.92
C HIS A 155 18.50 15.07 2.07
N LEU A 156 18.02 16.17 2.65
CA LEU A 156 17.43 17.29 1.92
C LEU A 156 18.46 18.04 1.07
N HIS A 157 19.66 18.25 1.62
CA HIS A 157 20.77 18.82 0.85
C HIS A 157 21.13 17.94 -0.36
N GLU A 158 21.26 16.62 -0.17
CA GLU A 158 21.57 15.67 -1.25
C GLU A 158 20.43 15.52 -2.25
N ALA A 159 19.17 15.42 -1.78
CA ALA A 159 17.99 15.24 -2.62
C ALA A 159 17.71 16.41 -3.57
N PHE A 160 17.98 17.64 -3.12
CA PHE A 160 17.64 18.86 -3.86
C PHE A 160 18.87 19.59 -4.42
N GLY A 161 20.08 19.14 -4.10
CA GLY A 161 21.32 19.79 -4.56
C GLY A 161 21.46 21.25 -4.09
N VAL A 162 20.86 21.56 -2.94
CA VAL A 162 20.81 22.89 -2.32
C VAL A 162 21.92 23.09 -1.31
N THR A 163 22.38 24.32 -1.15
CA THR A 163 23.42 24.68 -0.17
C THR A 163 22.84 25.17 1.15
N SER A 164 21.54 25.47 1.20
CA SER A 164 20.86 25.95 2.40
C SER A 164 19.42 25.44 2.45
N VAL A 165 18.97 25.04 3.64
CA VAL A 165 17.57 24.65 3.91
C VAL A 165 16.99 25.61 4.94
N VAL A 166 15.86 26.23 4.61
CA VAL A 166 15.13 27.17 5.46
C VAL A 166 13.86 26.49 5.95
N TYR A 167 13.75 26.33 7.26
CA TYR A 167 12.60 25.73 7.92
C TYR A 167 11.63 26.83 8.35
N ARG A 168 10.40 26.81 7.84
CA ARG A 168 9.31 27.73 8.20
C ARG A 168 8.11 26.95 8.70
N LYS A 169 7.35 27.54 9.61
CA LYS A 169 6.06 27.01 10.02
C LYS A 169 4.98 27.54 9.07
N ALA A 170 4.12 26.66 8.54
CA ALA A 170 2.91 27.09 7.82
C ALA A 170 2.05 27.88 8.81
N GLY A 171 1.94 29.18 8.59
CA GLY A 171 1.16 30.17 9.34
C GLY A 171 0.62 29.78 10.72
N GLY A 172 1.26 30.27 11.80
CA GLY A 172 0.43 30.97 12.79
C GLY A 172 -0.13 32.23 12.11
N PRO A 173 -1.32 32.73 12.50
CA PRO A 173 -1.94 33.88 11.83
C PRO A 173 -0.92 35.00 11.70
N GLY A 174 -0.84 35.58 10.51
CA GLY A 174 -0.01 36.75 10.27
C GLY A 174 -0.36 37.81 11.31
N HIS A 175 0.58 38.09 12.21
CA HIS A 175 0.66 39.41 12.80
C HIS A 175 1.20 40.30 11.68
N GLY A 176 0.29 40.67 10.77
CA GLY A 176 0.50 41.78 9.87
C GLY A 176 0.70 43.01 10.74
N LEU A 177 1.85 43.65 10.56
CA LEU A 177 2.13 45.00 11.01
C LEU A 177 1.02 45.95 10.51
N ALA A 178 0.35 46.64 11.44
CA ALA A 178 0.02 48.06 11.39
C ALA A 178 -0.65 48.47 12.71
#